data_AF-A0A949HS58-F1
#
_entry.id   AF-A0A949HS58-F1
#
_cell.length_a   1.000
_cell.length_b   1.000
_cell.length_c   1.000
_cell.angle_alpha   90.00
_cell.angle_beta   90.00
_cell.angle_gamma   90.00
#
_symmetry.space_group_name_H-M   'P 1'
#
loop_
_entity.id
_entity.type
_entity.pdbx_description
1 polymer ?
#
loop_
_entity_poly.entity_id
_entity_poly.type
_entity_poly.pdbx_seq_one_letter_code
_entity_poly.pdbx_strand_id
1 'polypeptide(L)'
;MSDRETDAIDEELTAYLDGELPPSESNALERRLVEDEFLRTRLAELRKAYDLLDELPETPHSKSFTQTTIEMVIADVKRSGDQTAIKPSVAGVDSVSKFRISQWFTWPYSLVPLFAAILLGSIFGYFISVLSARRELGALDLASSLPGLYDAGELRVLEELAKDKELIGYLQVHYQDGLIPVLPKSFTERQIWVRGLNSVQMAKLDNAREMLSKYPSEVRQRLGAVQEQINSQVASEQLNLTARIIGAVLDTMPTSKRQVL
;
A
#
# COMPACT_ATOMS: atom_id res chain seq x y z
N MET A 1 11.01 -31.04 -29.86
CA MET A 1 11.80 -29.87 -29.48
C MET A 1 13.24 -30.29 -29.29
N SER A 2 14.18 -29.56 -29.88
CA SER A 2 15.60 -29.58 -29.49
C SER A 2 15.79 -28.73 -28.22
N ASP A 3 16.80 -29.01 -27.39
CA ASP A 3 17.04 -28.24 -26.14
C ASP A 3 17.09 -26.72 -26.37
N ARG A 4 17.73 -26.28 -27.46
CA ARG A 4 17.77 -24.87 -27.87
C ARG A 4 16.42 -24.21 -28.14
N GLU A 5 15.43 -24.98 -28.61
CA GLU A 5 14.08 -24.45 -28.86
C GLU A 5 13.33 -24.26 -27.55
N THR A 6 13.54 -25.17 -26.58
CA THR A 6 12.97 -25.05 -25.24
C THR A 6 13.56 -23.85 -24.50
N ASP A 7 14.88 -23.64 -24.58
CA ASP A 7 15.55 -22.49 -23.94
C ASP A 7 15.01 -21.14 -24.48
N ALA A 8 14.80 -21.03 -25.79
CA ALA A 8 14.26 -19.82 -26.40
C ALA A 8 12.79 -19.58 -26.01
N ILE A 9 12.01 -20.65 -25.85
CA ILE A 9 10.63 -20.58 -25.36
C ILE A 9 10.63 -20.11 -23.90
N ASP A 10 11.52 -20.63 -23.07
CA ASP A 10 11.61 -20.25 -21.66
C ASP A 10 12.02 -18.79 -21.50
N GLU A 11 12.99 -18.31 -22.29
CA GLU A 11 13.40 -16.90 -22.32
C GLU A 11 12.23 -15.98 -22.71
N GLU A 12 11.45 -16.34 -23.74
CA GLU A 12 10.27 -15.60 -24.18
C GLU A 12 9.17 -15.59 -23.10
N LEU A 13 8.90 -16.74 -22.45
CA LEU A 13 7.90 -16.84 -21.38
C LEU A 13 8.32 -16.11 -20.10
N THR A 14 9.60 -16.10 -19.75
CA THR A 14 10.12 -15.33 -18.61
C THR A 14 10.01 -13.84 -18.88
N ALA A 15 10.41 -13.37 -20.07
CA ALA A 15 10.25 -11.96 -20.45
C ALA A 15 8.77 -11.52 -20.43
N TYR A 16 7.83 -12.44 -20.70
CA TYR A 16 6.40 -12.19 -20.58
C TYR A 16 5.98 -11.97 -19.12
N LEU A 17 6.45 -12.83 -18.22
CA LEU A 17 6.14 -12.77 -16.80
C LEU A 17 6.71 -11.49 -16.14
N ASP A 18 7.92 -11.09 -16.53
CA ASP A 18 8.57 -9.87 -16.01
C ASP A 18 8.03 -8.58 -16.65
N GLY A 19 7.25 -8.67 -17.73
CA GLY A 19 6.68 -7.53 -18.44
C GLY A 19 7.65 -6.80 -19.39
N GLU A 20 8.80 -7.41 -19.70
CA GLU A 20 9.84 -6.88 -20.58
C GLU A 20 9.54 -7.14 -22.08
N LEU A 21 8.54 -7.98 -22.39
CA LEU A 21 8.09 -8.20 -23.77
C LEU A 21 7.35 -6.97 -24.32
N PRO A 22 7.73 -6.43 -25.49
CA PRO A 22 7.03 -5.31 -26.10
C PRO A 22 5.58 -5.70 -26.47
N PRO A 23 4.64 -4.73 -26.52
CA PRO A 23 3.20 -5.01 -26.66
C PRO A 23 2.83 -5.85 -27.89
N SER A 24 3.56 -5.71 -29.00
CA SER A 24 3.33 -6.50 -30.21
C SER A 24 3.66 -7.98 -30.03
N GLU A 25 4.73 -8.28 -29.29
CA GLU A 25 5.21 -9.64 -29.05
C GLU A 25 4.38 -10.32 -27.96
N SER A 26 4.04 -9.58 -26.89
CA SER A 26 3.08 -10.02 -25.86
C SER A 26 1.75 -10.48 -26.47
N ASN A 27 1.15 -9.67 -27.36
CA ASN A 27 -0.11 -10.03 -28.04
C ASN A 27 0.05 -11.24 -28.98
N ALA A 28 1.24 -11.48 -29.54
CA ALA A 28 1.49 -12.65 -30.37
C ALA A 28 1.62 -13.93 -29.52
N LEU A 29 2.33 -13.83 -28.40
CA LEU A 29 2.48 -14.91 -27.43
C LEU A 29 1.14 -15.30 -26.79
N GLU A 30 0.30 -14.32 -26.42
CA GLU A 30 -1.03 -14.58 -25.86
C GLU A 30 -1.93 -15.37 -26.82
N ARG A 31 -1.86 -15.08 -28.12
CA ARG A 31 -2.58 -15.87 -29.13
C ARG A 31 -2.04 -17.30 -29.21
N ARG A 32 -0.71 -17.48 -29.17
CA ARG A 32 -0.08 -18.81 -29.12
C ARG A 32 -0.48 -19.59 -27.87
N LEU A 33 -0.58 -18.93 -26.71
CA LEU A 33 -1.01 -19.53 -25.44
C LEU A 33 -2.46 -20.04 -25.49
N VAL A 34 -3.35 -19.44 -26.29
CA VAL A 34 -4.72 -19.96 -26.46
C VAL A 34 -4.71 -21.31 -27.19
N GLU A 35 -3.84 -21.46 -28.18
CA GLU A 35 -3.81 -22.60 -29.10
C GLU A 35 -2.90 -23.73 -28.62
N ASP A 36 -1.84 -23.41 -27.87
CA ASP A 36 -0.79 -24.34 -27.49
C ASP A 36 -0.89 -24.74 -25.99
N GLU A 37 -1.19 -26.01 -25.74
CA GLU A 37 -1.24 -26.58 -24.39
C GLU A 37 0.14 -26.74 -23.75
N PHE A 38 1.19 -26.96 -24.54
CA PHE A 38 2.56 -27.06 -24.03
C PHE A 38 3.03 -25.71 -23.49
N LEU A 39 2.81 -24.62 -24.25
CA LEU A 39 3.17 -23.27 -23.80
C LEU A 39 2.42 -22.86 -22.53
N ARG A 40 1.13 -23.21 -22.41
CA ARG A 40 0.36 -22.96 -21.18
C ARG A 40 0.91 -23.71 -19.98
N THR A 41 1.25 -24.98 -20.17
CA THR A 41 1.83 -25.81 -19.10
C THR A 41 3.17 -25.23 -18.65
N ARG A 42 4.02 -24.85 -19.61
CA ARG A 42 5.34 -24.27 -19.30
C ARG A 42 5.24 -22.93 -18.58
N LEU A 43 4.34 -22.05 -19.02
CA LEU A 43 4.07 -20.77 -18.36
C LEU A 43 3.57 -20.97 -16.92
N ALA A 44 2.70 -21.96 -16.69
CA ALA A 44 2.21 -22.28 -15.35
C ALA A 44 3.32 -22.81 -14.41
N GLU A 45 4.25 -23.62 -14.93
CA GLU A 45 5.42 -24.09 -14.19
C GLU A 45 6.35 -22.94 -13.80
N LEU A 46 6.66 -22.03 -14.74
CA LEU A 46 7.50 -20.86 -14.48
C LEU A 46 6.85 -19.93 -13.44
N ARG A 47 5.54 -19.67 -13.57
CA ARG A 47 4.80 -18.86 -12.60
C ARG A 47 4.82 -19.47 -11.21
N LYS A 48 4.64 -20.80 -11.10
CA LYS A 48 4.75 -21.50 -9.81
C LYS A 48 6.14 -21.38 -9.19
N ALA A 49 7.20 -21.37 -10.00
CA ALA A 49 8.56 -21.15 -9.51
C ALA A 49 8.74 -19.72 -8.96
N TYR A 50 8.17 -18.72 -9.63
CA TYR A 50 8.11 -17.34 -9.13
C TYR A 50 7.32 -17.22 -7.82
N ASP A 51 6.14 -17.83 -7.75
CA ASP A 51 5.32 -17.84 -6.53
C ASP A 51 6.08 -18.46 -5.33
N LEU A 52 6.93 -19.47 -5.57
CA LEU A 52 7.79 -20.07 -4.55
C LEU A 52 8.95 -19.15 -4.10
N LEU A 53 9.42 -18.23 -4.97
CA LEU A 53 10.40 -17.22 -4.59
C LEU A 53 9.79 -16.17 -3.65
N ASP A 54 8.51 -15.83 -3.85
CA ASP A 54 7.75 -14.95 -2.95
C ASP A 54 7.48 -15.59 -1.58
N GLU A 55 7.52 -16.92 -1.49
CA GLU A 55 7.41 -17.67 -0.23
C GLU A 55 8.73 -17.76 0.55
N LEU A 56 9.83 -17.23 0.00
CA LEU A 56 11.11 -17.23 0.71
C LEU A 56 11.03 -16.35 1.97
N PRO A 57 11.55 -16.83 3.11
CA PRO A 57 11.56 -16.04 4.33
C PRO A 57 12.47 -14.83 4.14
N GLU A 58 11.87 -13.64 4.17
CA GLU A 58 12.60 -12.39 4.24
C GLU A 58 13.46 -12.39 5.50
N THR A 59 14.78 -12.29 5.34
CA THR A 59 15.67 -12.11 6.49
C THR A 59 15.44 -10.70 7.04
N PRO A 60 15.10 -10.55 8.33
CA PRO A 60 14.89 -9.23 8.91
C PRO A 60 16.16 -8.41 8.77
N HIS A 61 16.07 -7.26 8.10
CA HIS A 61 17.21 -6.37 7.89
C HIS A 61 17.81 -5.94 9.22
N SER A 62 19.14 -5.94 9.31
CA SER A 62 19.85 -5.57 10.55
C SER A 62 19.73 -4.06 10.81
N LYS A 63 19.65 -3.61 12.07
CA LYS A 63 19.51 -2.18 12.41
C LYS A 63 20.59 -1.27 11.80
N SER A 64 21.82 -1.80 11.64
CA SER A 64 22.92 -1.06 11.02
C SER A 64 22.69 -0.76 9.53
N PHE A 65 21.89 -1.60 8.86
CA PHE A 65 21.54 -1.46 7.45
C PHE A 65 20.65 -0.25 7.23
N THR A 66 19.54 -0.13 7.96
CA THR A 66 18.59 0.98 7.80
C THR A 66 19.26 2.33 8.09
N GLN A 67 20.12 2.39 9.11
CA GLN A 67 20.86 3.60 9.46
C GLN A 67 21.89 4.00 8.38
N THR A 68 22.74 3.07 7.95
CA THR A 68 23.78 3.34 6.94
C THR A 68 23.19 3.69 5.57
N THR A 69 22.06 3.07 5.21
CA THR A 69 21.35 3.33 3.96
C THR A 69 20.69 4.71 3.96
N ILE A 70 20.11 5.13 5.08
CA ILE A 70 19.61 6.50 5.24
C ILE A 70 20.77 7.50 5.15
N GLU A 71 21.90 7.25 5.81
CA GLU A 71 23.11 8.10 5.73
C GLU A 71 23.65 8.23 4.30
N MET A 72 23.59 7.16 3.50
CA MET A 72 24.04 7.16 2.10
C MET A 72 23.11 7.95 1.19
N VAL A 73 21.79 7.81 1.34
CA VAL A 73 20.81 8.62 0.59
C VAL A 73 20.92 10.09 0.98
N ILE A 74 21.15 10.40 2.25
CA ILE A 74 21.44 11.76 2.72
C ILE A 74 22.68 12.33 2.01
N ALA A 75 23.73 11.53 1.83
CA ALA A 75 24.95 11.95 1.15
C ALA A 75 24.77 12.16 -0.36
N ASP A 76 23.98 11.31 -1.03
CA ASP A 76 23.73 11.37 -2.48
C ASP A 76 22.80 12.54 -2.84
N VAL A 77 21.83 12.81 -1.97
CA VAL A 77 20.89 13.91 -2.11
C VAL A 77 21.55 15.26 -1.82
N LYS A 78 22.47 15.35 -0.85
CA LYS A 78 23.30 16.54 -0.63
C LYS A 78 24.18 16.91 -1.84
N ARG A 79 24.46 15.97 -2.74
CA ARG A 79 25.25 16.18 -3.97
C ARG A 79 24.43 16.59 -5.18
N SER A 80 23.12 16.35 -5.18
CA SER A 80 22.27 16.47 -6.38
C SER A 80 21.33 17.68 -6.37
N GLY A 81 21.63 18.70 -5.57
CA GLY A 81 20.79 19.89 -5.44
C GLY A 81 20.88 20.83 -6.65
N ASP A 82 20.15 20.54 -7.73
CA ASP A 82 19.65 21.56 -8.66
C ASP A 82 18.43 21.08 -9.49
N GLN A 83 17.38 21.93 -9.53
CA GLN A 83 16.23 21.94 -10.47
C GLN A 83 15.19 20.80 -10.31
N THR A 84 13.86 20.98 -10.29
CA THR A 84 12.96 22.05 -10.77
C THR A 84 11.57 21.88 -10.13
N ALA A 85 10.88 23.00 -9.89
CA ALA A 85 9.53 23.04 -9.33
C ALA A 85 8.44 22.81 -10.39
N ILE A 86 7.46 21.96 -10.09
CA ILE A 86 6.19 21.85 -10.82
C ILE A 86 5.04 22.17 -9.86
N LYS A 87 4.19 23.13 -10.25
CA LYS A 87 2.99 23.56 -9.53
C LYS A 87 1.80 22.64 -9.90
N PRO A 88 0.96 22.19 -8.95
CA PRO A 88 -0.34 21.64 -9.30
C PRO A 88 -1.40 22.75 -9.45
N SER A 89 -2.19 22.66 -10.52
CA SER A 89 -3.38 23.47 -10.75
C SER A 89 -4.57 22.89 -9.98
N VAL A 90 -5.34 23.76 -9.32
CA VAL A 90 -6.59 23.39 -8.65
C VAL A 90 -7.72 23.92 -9.53
N ALA A 91 -8.51 23.01 -10.10
CA ALA A 91 -9.70 23.34 -10.87
C ALA A 91 -10.90 22.50 -10.40
N GLY A 92 -11.88 23.20 -9.81
CA GLY A 92 -13.31 22.96 -9.93
C GLY A 92 -13.89 21.65 -9.36
N VAL A 93 -14.51 21.75 -8.18
CA VAL A 93 -15.61 20.85 -7.80
C VAL A 93 -16.80 21.71 -7.43
N ASP A 94 -17.67 21.94 -8.42
CA ASP A 94 -18.98 22.56 -8.25
C ASP A 94 -20.09 21.51 -8.11
N SER A 95 -21.08 21.89 -7.30
CA SER A 95 -22.47 21.44 -7.28
C SER A 95 -22.82 20.13 -6.54
N VAL A 96 -23.36 20.35 -5.34
CA VAL A 96 -24.21 19.42 -4.59
C VAL A 96 -25.58 19.36 -5.25
N SER A 97 -25.93 18.24 -5.89
CA SER A 97 -27.29 18.00 -6.40
C SER A 97 -28.23 17.58 -5.27
N LYS A 98 -29.19 18.47 -4.97
CA LYS A 98 -30.34 18.19 -4.11
C LYS A 98 -31.33 17.29 -4.86
N PHE A 99 -31.50 16.05 -4.44
CA PHE A 99 -32.65 15.25 -4.86
C PHE A 99 -33.86 15.53 -3.97
N ARG A 100 -34.83 16.26 -4.52
CA ARG A 100 -36.21 16.31 -4.04
C ARG A 100 -36.91 15.04 -4.52
N ILE A 101 -37.33 14.19 -3.60
CA ILE A 101 -38.25 13.10 -3.89
C ILE A 101 -39.61 13.53 -3.38
N SER A 102 -40.46 13.88 -4.34
CA SER A 102 -41.83 14.32 -4.17
C SER A 102 -42.75 13.14 -3.94
N GLN A 103 -43.69 13.37 -3.04
CA GLN A 103 -44.89 12.62 -2.72
C GLN A 103 -45.49 11.84 -3.90
N TRP A 104 -45.37 10.53 -3.84
CA TRP A 104 -46.29 9.61 -4.50
C TRP A 104 -46.46 8.41 -3.58
N PHE A 105 -47.70 7.97 -3.43
CA PHE A 105 -48.12 6.71 -2.81
C PHE A 105 -48.58 6.77 -1.34
N THR A 106 -49.82 7.23 -1.18
CA THR A 106 -50.70 6.90 -0.06
C THR A 106 -51.48 5.62 -0.36
N TRP A 107 -51.28 4.53 0.40
CA TRP A 107 -52.29 3.51 0.77
C TRP A 107 -51.75 2.48 1.80
N PRO A 108 -52.60 1.72 2.53
CA PRO A 108 -52.64 1.79 4.00
C PRO A 108 -52.17 0.53 4.75
N TYR A 109 -51.68 0.76 5.99
CA TYR A 109 -51.76 -0.08 7.19
C TYR A 109 -51.74 -1.63 7.11
N SER A 110 -50.91 -2.23 6.25
CA SER A 110 -50.47 -3.64 6.43
C SER A 110 -48.94 -3.84 6.40
N LEU A 111 -48.15 -2.78 6.18
CA LEU A 111 -46.69 -2.86 6.05
C LEU A 111 -45.91 -2.57 7.33
N VAL A 112 -46.57 -2.32 8.47
CA VAL A 112 -45.89 -2.07 9.76
C VAL A 112 -44.88 -3.17 10.14
N PRO A 113 -45.19 -4.49 10.02
CA PRO A 113 -44.19 -5.52 10.33
C PRO A 113 -43.07 -5.61 9.29
N LEU A 114 -43.35 -5.28 8.01
CA LEU A 114 -42.33 -5.28 6.95
C LEU A 114 -41.35 -4.11 7.14
N PHE A 115 -41.86 -2.91 7.44
CA PHE A 115 -41.02 -1.75 7.75
C PHE A 115 -40.23 -1.93 9.04
N ALA A 116 -40.81 -2.54 10.08
CA ALA A 116 -40.08 -2.83 11.31
C ALA A 116 -38.93 -3.82 11.09
N ALA A 117 -39.14 -4.86 10.28
CA ALA A 117 -38.09 -5.82 9.91
C ALA A 117 -36.99 -5.17 9.04
N ILE A 118 -37.36 -4.30 8.10
CA ILE A 118 -36.40 -3.54 7.27
C ILE A 118 -35.63 -2.50 8.12
N LEU A 119 -36.28 -1.85 9.08
CA LEU A 119 -35.64 -0.94 10.03
C LEU A 119 -34.68 -1.68 10.96
N LEU A 120 -35.10 -2.79 11.55
CA LEU A 120 -34.23 -3.64 12.39
C LEU A 120 -33.07 -4.21 11.59
N GLY A 121 -33.32 -4.69 10.37
CA GLY A 121 -32.27 -5.17 9.45
C GLY A 121 -31.30 -4.06 9.04
N SER A 122 -31.79 -2.85 8.77
CA SER A 122 -30.95 -1.68 8.43
C SER A 122 -30.16 -1.18 9.63
N ILE A 123 -30.76 -1.14 10.83
CA ILE A 123 -30.08 -0.76 12.06
C ILE A 123 -29.01 -1.80 12.41
N PHE A 124 -29.33 -3.09 12.32
CA PHE A 124 -28.39 -4.18 12.62
C PHE A 124 -27.28 -4.27 11.57
N GLY A 125 -27.60 -4.09 10.27
CA GLY A 125 -26.62 -3.99 9.19
C GLY A 125 -25.74 -2.75 9.29
N TYR A 126 -26.30 -1.61 9.70
CA TYR A 126 -25.55 -0.41 10.03
C TYR A 126 -24.63 -0.65 11.23
N PHE A 127 -25.12 -1.35 12.27
CA PHE A 127 -24.31 -1.67 13.45
C PHE A 127 -23.17 -2.63 13.13
N ILE A 128 -23.43 -3.71 12.37
CA ILE A 128 -22.40 -4.67 11.94
C ILE A 128 -21.38 -4.00 11.02
N SER A 129 -21.82 -3.20 10.04
CA SER A 129 -20.91 -2.47 9.14
C SER A 129 -20.08 -1.41 9.86
N VAL A 130 -20.63 -0.74 10.87
CA VAL A 130 -19.86 0.17 11.74
C VAL A 130 -18.85 -0.61 12.59
N LEU A 131 -19.18 -1.81 13.05
CA LEU A 131 -18.27 -2.63 13.85
C LEU A 131 -17.11 -3.20 13.01
N SER A 132 -17.37 -3.66 11.78
CA SER A 132 -16.33 -4.12 10.85
C SER A 132 -15.47 -2.95 10.38
N ALA A 133 -16.08 -1.82 10.03
CA ALA A 133 -15.36 -0.61 9.64
C ALA A 133 -14.47 -0.08 10.78
N ARG A 134 -14.88 -0.21 12.05
CA ARG A 134 -14.01 0.17 13.19
C ARG A 134 -12.77 -0.70 13.30
N ARG A 135 -12.85 -2.00 13.00
CA ARG A 135 -11.68 -2.90 12.99
C ARG A 135 -10.78 -2.65 11.78
N GLU A 136 -11.37 -2.51 10.60
CA GLU A 136 -10.63 -2.21 9.35
C GLU A 136 -9.94 -0.84 9.39
N LEU A 137 -10.61 0.17 9.95
CA LEU A 137 -10.02 1.50 10.12
C LEU A 137 -9.05 1.58 11.29
N GLY A 138 -9.11 0.67 12.26
CA GLY A 138 -8.07 0.53 13.29
C GLY A 138 -6.76 -0.01 12.71
N ALA A 139 -6.84 -0.91 11.73
CA ALA A 139 -5.68 -1.44 11.03
C ALA A 139 -5.03 -0.42 10.07
N LEU A 140 -5.68 0.71 9.78
CA LEU A 140 -5.15 1.73 8.87
C LEU A 140 -3.94 2.48 9.42
N ASP A 141 -3.86 2.71 10.74
CA ASP A 141 -2.68 3.34 11.34
C ASP A 141 -1.46 2.46 11.09
N LEU A 142 -1.59 1.17 11.43
CA LEU A 142 -0.57 0.16 11.19
C LEU A 142 -0.26 -0.01 9.70
N ALA A 143 -1.27 -0.08 8.83
CA ALA A 143 -1.07 -0.24 7.39
C ALA A 143 -0.34 0.96 6.77
N SER A 144 -0.65 2.18 7.23
CA SER A 144 -0.02 3.39 6.68
C SER A 144 1.47 3.47 6.98
N SER A 145 1.88 3.05 8.18
CA SER A 145 3.26 3.07 8.66
C SER A 145 4.00 1.75 8.43
N LEU A 146 3.30 0.71 7.97
CA LEU A 146 3.79 -0.66 7.90
C LEU A 146 5.16 -0.79 7.23
N PRO A 147 5.40 -0.22 6.02
CA PRO A 147 6.65 -0.47 5.32
C PRO A 147 7.84 0.02 6.15
N GLY A 148 7.78 1.25 6.65
CA GLY A 148 8.86 1.75 7.50
C GLY A 148 8.91 1.16 8.89
N LEU A 149 7.82 0.63 9.45
CA LEU A 149 7.88 -0.11 10.73
C LEU A 149 8.57 -1.45 10.59
N TYR A 150 8.32 -2.14 9.49
CA TYR A 150 8.97 -3.40 9.15
C TYR A 150 10.46 -3.18 8.96
N ASP A 151 10.84 -2.15 8.19
CA ASP A 151 12.24 -1.87 7.83
C ASP A 151 13.04 -1.19 8.94
N ALA A 152 12.41 -0.33 9.75
CA ALA A 152 13.08 0.24 10.93
C ALA A 152 13.31 -0.82 12.00
N GLY A 153 12.47 -1.87 12.05
CA GLY A 153 12.54 -3.02 12.93
C GLY A 153 12.35 -2.73 14.43
N GLU A 154 12.63 -1.50 14.87
CA GLU A 154 12.57 -1.04 16.26
C GLU A 154 12.23 0.45 16.41
N LEU A 155 11.48 0.74 17.47
CA LEU A 155 11.09 2.09 17.87
C LEU A 155 12.26 3.05 18.09
N ARG A 156 13.40 2.57 18.59
CA ARG A 156 14.58 3.41 18.89
C ARG A 156 15.15 4.08 17.64
N VAL A 157 15.13 3.37 16.51
CA VAL A 157 15.60 3.88 15.21
C VAL A 157 14.70 5.03 14.77
N LEU A 158 13.38 4.87 14.90
CA LEU A 158 12.40 5.92 14.63
C LEU A 158 12.57 7.13 15.54
N GLU A 159 12.81 6.92 16.84
CA GLU A 159 13.05 8.00 17.80
C GLU A 159 14.32 8.78 17.49
N GLU A 160 15.38 8.11 17.03
CA GLU A 160 16.63 8.74 16.66
C GLU A 160 16.50 9.56 15.37
N LEU A 161 15.86 9.01 14.34
CA LEU A 161 15.57 9.70 13.09
C LEU A 161 14.60 10.87 13.28
N ALA A 162 13.61 10.72 14.15
CA ALA A 162 12.64 11.78 14.45
C ALA A 162 13.27 13.00 15.15
N LYS A 163 14.46 12.86 15.76
CA LYS A 163 15.17 14.01 16.36
C LYS A 163 15.68 14.97 15.31
N ASP A 164 16.00 14.50 14.10
CA ASP A 164 16.48 15.34 13.00
C ASP A 164 15.32 15.95 12.21
N LYS A 165 14.79 17.06 12.73
CA LYS A 165 13.65 17.76 12.11
C LYS A 165 13.95 18.31 10.72
N GLU A 166 15.21 18.67 10.45
CA GLU A 166 15.63 19.23 9.18
C GLU A 166 15.60 18.15 8.09
N LEU A 167 16.16 16.97 8.40
CA LEU A 167 16.08 15.79 7.55
C LEU A 167 14.64 15.38 7.26
N ILE A 168 13.81 15.24 8.31
CA ILE A 168 12.41 14.83 8.17
C ILE A 168 11.63 15.83 7.32
N GLY A 169 11.85 17.13 7.52
CA GLY A 169 11.22 18.18 6.71
C GLY A 169 11.64 18.11 5.24
N TYR A 170 12.93 17.89 4.98
CA TYR A 170 13.44 17.73 3.62
C TYR A 170 12.83 16.51 2.91
N LEU A 171 12.86 15.34 3.55
CA LEU A 171 12.33 14.10 2.97
C LEU A 171 10.82 14.18 2.76
N GLN A 172 10.08 14.82 3.67
CA GLN A 172 8.65 15.02 3.52
C GLN A 172 8.30 15.81 2.25
N VAL A 173 9.05 16.87 1.96
CA VAL A 173 8.86 17.67 0.74
C VAL A 173 9.26 16.86 -0.50
N HIS A 174 10.36 16.13 -0.43
CA HIS A 174 10.90 15.39 -1.57
C HIS A 174 10.04 14.19 -1.98
N TYR A 175 9.42 13.50 -1.02
CA TYR A 175 8.60 12.30 -1.24
C TYR A 175 7.09 12.55 -1.11
N GLN A 176 6.66 13.82 -1.14
CA GLN A 176 5.28 14.23 -0.83
C GLN A 176 4.23 13.45 -1.65
N ASP A 177 4.49 13.22 -2.93
CA ASP A 177 3.53 12.60 -3.86
C ASP A 177 3.29 11.11 -3.55
N GLY A 178 4.30 10.42 -3.03
CA GLY A 178 4.27 9.00 -2.66
C GLY A 178 4.05 8.74 -1.17
N LEU A 179 3.96 9.80 -0.36
CA LEU A 179 3.77 9.70 1.09
C LEU A 179 2.28 9.57 1.42
N ILE A 180 1.93 8.59 2.25
CA ILE A 180 0.58 8.48 2.81
C ILE A 180 0.38 9.62 3.85
N PRO A 181 -0.61 10.52 3.67
CA PRO A 181 -0.81 11.69 4.54
C PRO A 181 -1.18 11.31 5.98
N VAL A 182 -0.99 12.21 6.95
CA VAL A 182 -1.32 12.00 8.39
C VAL A 182 -2.74 11.47 8.57
N LEU A 183 -2.88 10.37 9.32
CA LEU A 183 -4.17 9.71 9.51
C LEU A 183 -5.03 10.52 10.50
N PRO A 184 -6.28 10.86 10.15
CA PRO A 184 -7.17 11.57 11.07
C PRO A 184 -7.54 10.70 12.27
N LYS A 185 -7.83 11.33 13.41
CA LYS A 185 -8.22 10.62 14.64
C LYS A 185 -9.68 10.15 14.60
N SER A 186 -10.56 10.87 13.91
CA SER A 186 -11.98 10.53 13.87
C SER A 186 -12.32 9.57 12.73
N PHE A 187 -13.25 8.65 13.00
CA PHE A 187 -13.72 7.66 12.02
C PHE A 187 -14.27 8.32 10.76
N THR A 188 -15.07 9.38 10.92
CA THR A 188 -15.71 10.10 9.81
C THR A 188 -14.67 10.82 8.95
N GLU A 189 -13.65 11.42 9.58
CA GLU A 189 -12.54 12.03 8.85
C GLU A 189 -11.71 10.98 8.12
N ARG A 190 -11.47 9.79 8.69
CA ARG A 190 -10.77 8.69 8.00
C ARG A 190 -11.46 8.28 6.71
N GLN A 191 -12.80 8.24 6.70
CA GLN A 191 -13.55 7.89 5.49
C GLN A 191 -13.40 8.95 4.38
N ILE A 192 -13.38 10.23 4.75
CA ILE A 192 -13.14 11.34 3.81
C ILE A 192 -11.68 11.32 3.34
N TRP A 193 -10.76 11.04 4.26
CA TRP A 193 -9.32 10.94 4.00
C TRP A 193 -8.98 9.86 2.97
N VAL A 194 -9.55 8.66 3.09
CA VAL A 194 -9.33 7.59 2.09
C VAL A 194 -9.76 8.04 0.70
N ARG A 195 -10.88 8.77 0.59
CA ARG A 195 -11.38 9.30 -0.69
C ARG A 195 -10.53 10.44 -1.25
N GLY A 196 -9.73 11.09 -0.41
CA GLY A 196 -8.83 12.18 -0.79
C GLY A 196 -7.44 11.70 -1.20
N LEU A 197 -7.13 10.40 -1.08
CA LEU A 197 -5.85 9.84 -1.51
C LEU A 197 -5.74 9.85 -3.05
N ASN A 198 -4.55 10.14 -3.54
CA ASN A 198 -4.24 9.96 -4.96
C ASN A 198 -4.08 8.46 -5.29
N SER A 199 -4.03 8.12 -6.59
CA SER A 199 -3.94 6.71 -7.04
C SER A 199 -2.70 5.98 -6.51
N VAL A 200 -1.57 6.68 -6.41
CA VAL A 200 -0.30 6.13 -5.89
C VAL A 200 -0.41 5.82 -4.39
N GLN A 201 -0.94 6.77 -3.62
CA GLN A 201 -1.15 6.63 -2.17
C GLN A 201 -2.16 5.52 -1.86
N MET A 202 -3.22 5.40 -2.66
CA MET A 202 -4.21 4.34 -2.52
C MET A 202 -3.59 2.97 -2.82
N ALA A 203 -2.82 2.84 -3.91
CA ALA A 203 -2.12 1.60 -4.25
C ALA A 203 -1.13 1.18 -3.16
N LYS A 204 -0.38 2.12 -2.59
CA LYS A 204 0.52 1.85 -1.46
C LYS A 204 -0.22 1.37 -0.21
N LEU A 205 -1.33 2.03 0.11
CA LEU A 205 -2.15 1.65 1.25
C LEU A 205 -2.75 0.25 1.08
N ASP A 206 -3.21 -0.09 -0.12
CA ASP A 206 -3.76 -1.40 -0.43
C ASP A 206 -2.69 -2.49 -0.43
N ASN A 207 -1.51 -2.22 -0.99
CA ASN A 207 -0.36 -3.13 -0.89
C ASN A 207 0.02 -3.38 0.59
N ALA A 208 0.13 -2.34 1.41
CA ALA A 208 0.44 -2.51 2.83
C ALA A 208 -0.62 -3.34 3.58
N ARG A 209 -1.91 -3.18 3.24
CA ARG A 209 -2.99 -4.03 3.78
C ARG A 209 -2.85 -5.48 3.34
N GLU A 210 -2.50 -5.71 2.08
CA GLU A 210 -2.25 -7.03 1.54
C GLU A 210 -1.06 -7.70 2.25
N MET A 211 0.07 -7.00 2.41
CA MET A 211 1.24 -7.51 3.16
C MET A 211 0.88 -7.87 4.59
N LEU A 212 0.12 -7.01 5.29
CA LEU A 212 -0.41 -7.33 6.61
C LEU A 212 -1.21 -8.63 6.62
N SER A 213 -2.04 -8.87 5.61
CA SER A 213 -2.84 -10.10 5.53
C SER A 213 -1.98 -11.35 5.32
N LYS A 214 -0.85 -11.23 4.61
CA LYS A 214 0.10 -12.32 4.33
C LYS A 214 1.00 -12.63 5.53
N TYR A 215 1.28 -11.66 6.40
CA TYR A 215 2.16 -11.88 7.54
C TYR A 215 1.61 -12.87 8.58
N PRO A 216 2.49 -13.71 9.17
CA PRO A 216 2.15 -14.55 10.32
C PRO A 216 1.52 -13.73 11.45
N SER A 217 0.61 -14.36 12.21
CA SER A 217 -0.10 -13.69 13.32
C SER A 217 0.86 -13.10 14.36
N GLU A 218 2.00 -13.75 14.61
CA GLU A 218 3.04 -13.28 15.53
C GLU A 218 3.67 -11.97 15.07
N VAL A 219 4.02 -11.87 13.78
CA VAL A 219 4.60 -10.67 13.18
C VAL A 219 3.60 -9.52 13.24
N ARG A 220 2.33 -9.78 12.88
CA ARG A 220 1.27 -8.78 13.00
C ARG A 220 1.07 -8.29 14.43
N GLN A 221 1.10 -9.18 15.42
CA GLN A 221 0.98 -8.82 16.83
C GLN A 221 2.16 -7.96 17.29
N ARG A 222 3.38 -8.33 16.90
CA ARG A 222 4.59 -7.54 17.19
C ARG A 222 4.51 -6.14 16.59
N LEU A 223 4.20 -6.04 15.29
CA LEU A 223 4.09 -4.75 14.60
C LEU A 223 2.94 -3.90 15.18
N GLY A 224 1.81 -4.53 15.52
CA GLY A 224 0.71 -3.87 16.21
C GLY A 224 1.10 -3.35 17.60
N ALA A 225 1.89 -4.10 18.37
CA ALA A 225 2.39 -3.66 19.68
C ALA A 225 3.36 -2.47 19.55
N VAL A 226 4.24 -2.47 18.54
CA VAL A 226 5.12 -1.33 18.25
C VAL A 226 4.29 -0.10 17.86
N GLN A 227 3.28 -0.26 17.01
CA GLN A 227 2.38 0.82 16.61
C GLN A 227 1.60 1.40 17.79
N GLU A 228 1.12 0.54 18.70
CA GLU A 228 0.44 0.99 19.93
C GLU A 228 1.39 1.76 20.85
N GLN A 229 2.63 1.29 20.99
CA GLN A 229 3.65 1.99 21.74
C GLN A 229 3.94 3.37 21.13
N ILE A 230 4.05 3.48 19.80
CA ILE A 230 4.19 4.77 19.09
C ILE A 230 3.01 5.68 19.39
N ASN A 231 1.78 5.17 19.28
CA ASN A 231 0.56 5.95 19.48
C ASN A 231 0.43 6.46 20.93
N SER A 232 0.99 5.74 21.90
CA SER A 232 1.01 6.15 23.31
C SER A 232 2.03 7.26 23.63
N GLN A 233 2.97 7.55 22.73
CA GLN A 233 3.97 8.60 22.95
C GLN A 233 3.42 10.01 22.70
N VAL A 234 3.98 11.00 23.42
CA VAL A 234 3.69 12.43 23.21
C VAL A 234 4.05 12.87 21.78
N ALA A 235 5.11 12.28 21.20
CA ALA A 235 5.57 12.56 19.83
C ALA A 235 4.99 11.58 18.78
N SER A 236 3.87 10.92 19.06
CA SER A 236 3.25 9.90 18.20
C SER A 236 3.06 10.33 16.75
N GLU A 237 2.63 11.58 16.52
CA GLU A 237 2.44 12.11 15.16
C GLU A 237 3.76 12.18 14.37
N GLN A 238 4.84 12.62 15.03
CA GLN A 238 6.16 12.76 14.40
C GLN A 238 6.81 11.39 14.15
N LEU A 239 6.62 10.43 15.05
CA LEU A 239 7.10 9.05 14.88
C LEU A 239 6.37 8.33 13.73
N ASN A 240 5.05 8.48 13.66
CA ASN A 240 4.24 7.92 12.57
C ASN A 240 4.59 8.55 11.21
N LEU A 241 4.87 9.86 11.18
CA LEU A 241 5.38 10.53 9.98
C LEU A 241 6.75 9.96 9.57
N THR A 242 7.65 9.79 10.53
CA THR A 242 9.01 9.27 10.29
C THR A 242 8.96 7.85 9.71
N ALA A 243 8.13 6.97 10.27
CA ALA A 243 7.94 5.62 9.74
C ALA A 243 7.47 5.64 8.28
N ARG A 244 6.52 6.51 7.93
CA ARG A 244 6.04 6.63 6.55
C ARG A 244 7.06 7.16 5.58
N ILE A 245 7.87 8.12 6.01
CA ILE A 245 8.97 8.67 5.22
C ILE A 245 10.00 7.57 4.93
N ILE A 246 10.39 6.78 5.93
CA ILE A 246 11.34 5.68 5.76
C ILE A 246 10.83 4.69 4.71
N GLY A 247 9.56 4.27 4.83
CA GLY A 247 8.94 3.38 3.84
C GLY A 247 8.95 3.97 2.43
N ALA A 248 8.58 5.25 2.29
CA ALA A 248 8.59 5.92 0.99
C ALA A 248 10.00 6.04 0.38
N VAL A 249 11.02 6.30 1.21
CA VAL A 249 12.42 6.38 0.78
C VAL A 249 12.90 5.01 0.27
N LEU A 250 12.66 3.95 1.04
CA LEU A 250 13.09 2.59 0.69
C LEU A 250 12.41 2.08 -0.58
N ASP A 251 11.12 2.37 -0.77
CA ASP A 251 10.37 2.05 -1.99
C ASP A 251 11.05 2.60 -3.26
N THR A 252 11.62 3.79 -3.19
CA THR A 252 12.25 4.44 -4.35
C THR A 252 13.67 3.95 -4.65
N MET A 253 14.25 3.10 -3.81
CA MET A 253 15.59 2.57 -4.05
C MET A 253 15.58 1.42 -5.06
N PRO A 254 16.50 1.40 -6.06
CA PRO A 254 16.66 0.28 -6.99
C PRO A 254 16.94 -1.04 -6.26
N THR A 255 16.31 -2.13 -6.70
CA THR A 255 16.49 -3.49 -6.15
C THR A 255 17.95 -3.94 -6.13
N SER A 256 18.75 -3.52 -7.12
CA SER A 256 20.21 -3.78 -7.15
C SER A 256 20.97 -3.17 -5.98
N LYS A 257 20.51 -2.03 -5.43
CA LYS A 257 21.07 -1.45 -4.20
C LYS A 257 20.49 -2.09 -2.93
N ARG A 258 19.36 -2.81 -3.02
CA ARG A 258 18.79 -3.57 -1.89
C ARG A 258 19.46 -4.94 -1.69
N GLN A 259 20.00 -5.55 -2.74
CA GLN A 259 20.61 -6.90 -2.70
C GLN A 259 22.13 -6.93 -2.45
N VAL A 260 22.83 -5.82 -2.67
CA VAL A 260 24.31 -5.73 -2.56
C VAL A 260 24.77 -5.26 -1.17
N LEU A 261 23.85 -5.05 -0.22
CA LEU A 261 24.10 -4.49 1.12
C LEU A 261 23.37 -5.29 2.21
#